data_AF-A0A835ZVI2-F1
#
_entry.id   AF-A0A835ZVI2-F1
#
_cell.length_a   1.000
_cell.length_b   1.000
_cell.length_c   1.000
_cell.angle_alpha   90.00
_cell.angle_beta   90.00
_cell.angle_gamma   90.00
#
_symmetry.space_group_name_H-M   'P 1'
#
loop_
_entity.id
_entity.type
_entity.pdbx_description
1 polymer ?
#
loop_
_entity_poly.entity_id
_entity_poly.type
_entity_poly.pdbx_seq_one_letter_code
_entity_poly.pdbx_strand_id
1 'polypeptide(L)'
;MTRSQVTLMAQLRSDQHPILVCTKLVEPFQAQLGSLYIVLGELEHQKDGSCVVKARVLTCVEGMNLPLLEQAIREQRLYQQERDSGQ
;
A
#
# COMPACT_ATOMS: atom_id res chain seq x y z
N MET A 1 2.66 -2.62 26.01
CA MET A 1 2.47 -3.58 24.90
C MET A 1 2.98 -2.93 23.63
N THR A 2 3.87 -3.57 22.89
CA THR A 2 4.36 -3.09 21.60
C THR A 2 3.25 -3.26 20.55
N ARG A 3 2.95 -2.20 19.79
CA ARG A 3 1.92 -2.25 18.73
C ARG A 3 2.62 -2.60 17.41
N SER A 4 2.36 -3.80 16.87
CA SER A 4 2.83 -4.26 15.56
C SER A 4 2.12 -3.48 14.44
N GLN A 5 2.59 -2.27 14.18
CA GLN A 5 2.02 -1.36 13.20
C GLN A 5 3.07 -0.44 12.57
N VAL A 6 2.89 -0.13 11.30
CA VAL A 6 3.64 0.89 10.54
C VAL A 6 2.66 1.86 9.89
N THR A 7 3.11 3.09 9.67
CA THR A 7 2.40 4.08 8.85
C THR A 7 3.19 4.31 7.57
N LEU A 8 2.58 4.04 6.43
CA LEU A 8 3.12 4.42 5.12
C LEU A 8 2.54 5.78 4.73
N MET A 9 3.38 6.65 4.17
CA MET A 9 2.96 7.97 3.71
C MET A 9 2.94 7.98 2.18
N ALA A 10 1.77 8.15 1.58
CA ALA A 10 1.64 8.39 0.15
C ALA A 10 1.51 9.90 -0.11
N GLN A 11 2.22 10.42 -1.09
CA GLN A 11 2.06 11.80 -1.54
C GLN A 11 1.19 11.81 -2.79
N LEU A 12 0.04 12.47 -2.72
CA LEU A 12 -0.80 12.72 -3.88
C LEU A 12 -0.90 14.22 -4.07
N ARG A 13 -0.22 14.74 -5.10
CA ARG A 13 -0.05 16.19 -5.28
C ARG A 13 0.65 16.80 -4.05
N SER A 14 0.12 17.89 -3.49
CA SER A 14 0.65 18.54 -2.29
C SER A 14 0.14 17.92 -0.98
N ASP A 15 -0.73 16.92 -1.04
CA ASP A 15 -1.35 16.31 0.15
C ASP A 15 -0.64 15.01 0.54
N GLN A 16 -0.53 14.79 1.85
CA GLN A 16 -0.01 13.56 2.42
C GLN A 16 -1.16 12.67 2.90
N HIS A 17 -1.16 11.41 2.46
CA HIS A 17 -2.15 10.41 2.80
C HIS A 17 -1.51 9.30 3.64
N PRO A 18 -1.78 9.24 4.96
CA PRO A 18 -1.28 8.17 5.81
C PRO A 18 -2.07 6.88 5.58
N ILE A 19 -1.36 5.76 5.47
CA ILE A 19 -1.92 4.41 5.36
C ILE A 19 -1.40 3.60 6.54
N LEU A 20 -2.30 3.12 7.40
CA LEU A 20 -1.95 2.29 8.54
C LEU A 20 -1.83 0.83 8.13
N VAL A 21 -0.76 0.16 8.56
CA VAL A 21 -0.46 -1.23 8.24
C VAL A 21 -0.18 -2.02 9.51
N CYS A 22 -0.95 -3.07 9.76
CA CYS A 22 -0.69 -4.03 10.84
C CYS A 22 0.37 -5.04 10.38
N THR A 23 1.47 -5.15 11.13
CA THR A 23 2.66 -5.95 10.76
C THR A 23 2.75 -7.30 11.45
N LYS A 24 1.73 -7.69 12.24
CA LYS A 24 1.74 -8.91 13.07
C LYS A 24 2.12 -10.20 12.33
N LEU A 25 1.81 -10.32 11.04
CA LEU A 25 2.03 -11.52 10.25
C LEU A 25 3.29 -11.45 9.36
N VAL A 26 3.95 -10.29 9.31
CA VAL A 26 5.13 -10.05 8.46
C VAL A 26 6.36 -9.68 9.28
N GLU A 27 6.28 -9.85 10.61
CA GLU A 27 7.41 -9.72 11.52
C GLU A 27 8.21 -11.03 11.59
N PRO A 28 9.56 -10.98 11.68
CA PRO A 28 10.39 -9.78 11.59
C PRO A 28 10.57 -9.29 10.14
N PHE A 29 10.70 -7.98 9.97
CA PHE A 29 11.12 -7.37 8.70
C PHE A 29 12.08 -6.20 8.98
N GLN A 30 12.90 -5.85 8.00
CA GLN A 30 13.79 -4.70 8.09
C GLN A 30 13.01 -3.42 7.79
N ALA A 31 12.77 -2.61 8.82
CA ALA A 31 12.14 -1.30 8.70
C ALA A 31 13.17 -0.25 8.27
N GLN A 32 13.05 0.24 7.03
CA GLN A 32 13.87 1.27 6.43
C GLN A 32 13.03 2.55 6.28
N LEU A 33 13.34 3.55 7.09
CA LEU A 33 12.61 4.82 7.08
C LEU A 33 12.92 5.59 5.79
N GLY A 34 11.89 6.26 5.26
CA GLY A 34 12.01 7.05 4.03
C GLY A 34 11.97 6.23 2.75
N SER A 35 11.90 4.91 2.83
CA SER A 35 11.84 4.02 1.67
C SER A 35 10.44 3.69 1.20
N LEU A 36 10.35 3.32 -0.07
CA LEU A 36 9.11 2.82 -0.66
C LEU A 36 8.84 1.38 -0.23
N TYR A 37 7.56 1.09 0.01
CA TYR A 37 7.09 -0.24 0.37
C TYR A 37 5.89 -0.65 -0.49
N ILE A 38 5.86 -1.92 -0.89
CA ILE A 38 4.65 -2.57 -1.39
C ILE A 38 4.07 -3.41 -0.26
N VAL A 39 2.79 -3.20 0.01
CA VAL A 39 2.01 -4.00 0.97
C VAL A 39 0.92 -4.76 0.24
N LEU A 40 0.78 -6.05 0.58
CA LEU A 40 -0.35 -6.88 0.17
C LEU A 40 -1.02 -7.41 1.43
N GLY A 41 -2.34 -7.25 1.51
CA GLY A 41 -3.11 -7.65 2.67
C GLY A 41 -4.58 -7.27 2.56
N GLU A 42 -5.34 -7.61 3.59
CA GLU A 42 -6.75 -7.29 3.68
C GLU A 42 -6.97 -5.92 4.32
N LEU A 43 -7.94 -5.14 3.82
CA LEU A 43 -8.35 -3.88 4.43
C LEU A 43 -9.37 -4.15 5.55
N GLU A 44 -9.02 -3.85 6.79
CA GLU A 44 -9.87 -3.99 7.97
C GLU A 44 -10.36 -2.62 8.45
N HIS A 45 -11.66 -2.50 8.73
CA HIS A 45 -12.27 -1.30 9.30
C HIS A 45 -12.19 -1.37 10.83
N GLN A 46 -11.66 -0.33 11.45
CA GLN A 46 -11.60 -0.19 12.90
C GLN A 46 -12.88 0.47 13.43
N LYS A 47 -13.13 0.27 14.73
CA LYS A 47 -14.32 0.80 15.42
C LYS A 47 -14.39 2.34 15.42
N ASP A 48 -13.25 2.99 15.28
CA ASP A 48 -13.11 4.46 15.20
C ASP A 48 -13.30 5.01 13.78
N GLY A 49 -13.67 4.16 12.81
CA GLY A 49 -13.84 4.54 11.41
C GLY A 49 -12.54 4.60 10.61
N SER A 50 -11.38 4.35 11.23
CA SER A 50 -10.12 4.24 10.51
C SER A 50 -9.98 2.89 9.80
N CYS A 51 -9.16 2.83 8.76
CA CYS A 51 -8.85 1.58 8.07
C CYS A 51 -7.39 1.18 8.32
N VAL A 52 -7.14 -0.11 8.50
CA VAL A 52 -5.82 -0.71 8.63
C VAL A 52 -5.67 -1.80 7.58
N VAL A 53 -4.54 -1.84 6.90
CA VAL A 53 -4.16 -2.97 6.05
C VAL A 53 -3.52 -4.04 6.94
N LYS A 54 -4.12 -5.21 7.02
CA LYS A 54 -3.51 -6.37 7.66
C LYS A 54 -2.54 -7.02 6.69
N ALA A 55 -1.26 -6.70 6.85
CA ALA A 55 -0.25 -7.15 5.90
C ALA A 55 -0.07 -8.67 5.96
N ARG A 56 -0.02 -9.28 4.77
CA ARG A 56 0.45 -10.64 4.52
C ARG A 56 1.79 -10.64 3.79
N VAL A 57 2.07 -9.58 3.04
CA VAL A 57 3.38 -9.28 2.45
C VAL A 57 3.67 -7.80 2.70
N LEU A 58 4.91 -7.50 3.08
CA LEU A 58 5.44 -6.14 3.21
C LEU A 58 6.87 -6.13 2.69
N THR A 59 7.10 -5.47 1.56
CA THR A 59 8.38 -5.52 0.85
C THR A 59 8.94 -4.12 0.68
N CYS A 60 10.17 -3.90 1.15
CA CYS A 60 10.94 -2.70 0.82
C CYS A 60 11.34 -2.75 -0.65
N VAL A 61 10.98 -1.73 -1.42
CA VAL A 61 11.24 -1.61 -2.86
C VAL A 61 12.00 -0.32 -3.15
N GLU A 62 12.98 -0.02 -2.31
CA GLU A 62 13.85 1.14 -2.49
C GLU A 62 14.49 1.15 -3.89
N GLY A 63 14.49 2.32 -4.54
CA GLY A 63 14.96 2.48 -5.92
C GLY A 63 13.92 2.14 -7.01
N MET A 64 12.70 1.74 -6.63
CA MET A 64 11.61 1.55 -7.60
C MET A 64 11.20 2.86 -8.28
N ASN A 65 10.97 2.81 -9.58
CA ASN A 65 10.40 3.92 -10.34
C ASN A 65 8.89 4.03 -10.06
N LEU A 66 8.53 4.80 -9.03
CA LEU A 66 7.15 5.00 -8.60
C LEU A 66 6.24 5.56 -9.72
N PRO A 67 6.62 6.62 -10.47
CA PRO A 67 5.79 7.12 -11.57
C PRO A 67 5.48 6.06 -12.64
N LEU A 68 6.45 5.19 -12.96
CA LEU A 68 6.24 4.12 -13.94
C LEU A 68 5.29 3.04 -13.40
N LEU A 69 5.37 2.70 -12.10
CA LEU A 69 4.42 1.79 -11.47
C LEU A 69 2.99 2.34 -11.51
N GLU A 70 2.81 3.61 -11.17
CA GLU A 70 1.51 4.29 -11.23
C GLU A 70 0.93 4.29 -12.65
N GLN A 71 1.78 4.56 -13.65
CA GLN A 71 1.40 4.45 -15.05
C GLN A 71 0.99 3.02 -15.42
N ALA A 72 1.78 2.01 -15.05
CA ALA A 72 1.46 0.61 -15.36
C ALA A 72 0.11 0.18 -14.76
N ILE A 73 -0.19 0.58 -13.52
CA ILE A 73 -1.48 0.33 -12.88
C ILE A 73 -2.63 1.02 -13.64
N ARG A 74 -2.43 2.25 -14.10
CA ARG A 74 -3.44 2.98 -14.88
C ARG A 74 -3.74 2.28 -16.21
N GLU A 75 -2.71 1.94 -16.98
CA GLU A 75 -2.90 1.26 -18.28
C GLU A 75 -3.57 -0.11 -18.12
N GLN A 76 -3.20 -0.87 -17.08
CA GLN A 76 -3.85 -2.14 -16.77
C GLN A 76 -5.35 -1.98 -16.49
N ARG A 77 -5.73 -0.95 -15.73
CA ARG A 77 -7.15 -0.66 -15.43
C ARG A 77 -7.92 -0.24 -16.68
N LEU A 78 -7.32 0.60 -17.54
CA LEU A 78 -7.94 1.03 -18.80
C LEU A 78 -8.23 -0.16 -19.70
N TYR A 79 -7.24 -1.04 -19.89
CA TYR A 79 -7.42 -2.26 -20.69
C TYR A 79 -8.54 -3.17 -20.14
N GLN A 80 -8.63 -3.29 -18.80
CA GLN A 80 -9.70 -4.08 -18.18
C GLN A 80 -11.09 -3.46 -18.40
N GLN A 81 -11.21 -2.15 -18.28
CA GLN A 81 -12.46 -1.43 -18.53
C GLN A 81 -12.94 -1.54 -19.98
N GLU A 82 -12.02 -1.40 -20.94
CA GLU A 82 -12.34 -1.56 -22.37
C GLU A 82 -12.90 -2.96 -22.66
N ARG A 83 -12.28 -4.00 -22.08
CA ARG A 83 -12.75 -5.38 -22.21
C ARG A 83 -14.13 -5.61 -21.59
N ASP A 84 -14.37 -5.07 -20.40
CA ASP A 84 -15.63 -5.26 -19.68
C ASP A 84 -16.78 -4.48 -20.35
N SER A 85 -16.48 -3.35 -21.00
CA SER A 85 -17.46 -2.55 -21.76
C SER A 85 -17.83 -3.14 -23.13
N GLY A 86 -17.05 -4.11 -23.62
CA GLY A 86 -17.29 -4.83 -24.87
C GLY A 86 -18.10 -6.11 -24.73
N GLN A 87 -18.56 -6.45 -23.51
CA GLN A 87 -19.53 -7.53 -23.23
C GLN A 87 -20.94 -6.96 -23.09
#